data_AF-A0A1F3B596-F1
#
_entry.id   AF-A0A1F3B596-F1
#
_cell.length_a   1.000
_cell.length_b   1.000
_cell.length_c   1.000
_cell.angle_alpha   90.00
_cell.angle_beta   90.00
_cell.angle_gamma   90.00
#
_symmetry.space_group_name_H-M   'P 1'
#
loop_
_entity.id
_entity.type
_entity.pdbx_description
1 polymer ?
#
loop_
_entity_poly.entity_id
_entity_poly.type
_entity_poly.pdbx_seq_one_letter_code
_entity_poly.pdbx_strand_id
1 'polypeptide(L)'
;MRPRVFIWYGHHLFAKVMAPVLRREGMEVIGMATDSSAAVPAILAAHPDVVVTDRIVEREYPLGIAEIIRGSARVRVLVLDLIEDEMRIYDGVGQGAAKLTSIIRAIEDAVERPGLPMAG
;
A
#
# COMPACT_ATOMS: atom_id res chain seq x y z
N MET A 1 17.11 -3.91 3.91
CA MET A 1 16.14 -5.01 3.68
C MET A 1 15.29 -4.63 2.46
N ARG A 2 14.77 -5.59 1.68
CA ARG A 2 13.86 -5.28 0.57
C ARG A 2 12.46 -4.99 1.14
N PRO A 3 11.80 -3.88 0.78
CA PRO A 3 10.45 -3.58 1.24
C PRO A 3 9.48 -4.70 0.83
N ARG A 4 8.68 -5.21 1.77
CA ARG A 4 7.67 -6.25 1.52
C ARG A 4 6.34 -5.61 1.17
N VAL A 5 5.85 -5.87 -0.04
CA VAL A 5 4.67 -5.24 -0.61
C VAL A 5 3.57 -6.25 -0.85
N PHE A 6 2.35 -5.92 -0.44
CA PHE A 6 1.15 -6.65 -0.79
C PHE A 6 0.33 -5.83 -1.79
N ILE A 7 -0.21 -6.46 -2.84
CA ILE A 7 -1.05 -5.76 -3.83
C ILE A 7 -2.50 -6.15 -3.63
N TRP A 8 -3.35 -5.20 -3.25
CA TRP A 8 -4.80 -5.39 -3.21
C TRP A 8 -5.42 -4.60 -4.36
N TYR A 9 -6.09 -5.23 -5.31
CA TYR A 9 -6.48 -4.56 -6.55
C TYR A 9 -7.91 -4.88 -6.98
N GLY A 10 -8.64 -3.89 -7.46
CA GLY A 10 -9.98 -4.05 -8.03
C GLY A 10 -9.92 -4.30 -9.53
N HIS A 11 -8.86 -3.84 -10.21
CA HIS A 11 -8.68 -4.01 -11.64
C HIS A 11 -7.45 -4.85 -12.01
N HIS A 12 -7.62 -5.92 -12.80
CA HIS A 12 -6.53 -6.85 -13.14
C HIS A 12 -5.34 -6.21 -13.86
N LEU A 13 -5.53 -5.14 -14.64
CA LEU A 13 -4.39 -4.45 -15.26
C LEU A 13 -3.49 -3.76 -14.22
N PHE A 14 -4.03 -3.34 -13.08
CA PHE A 14 -3.26 -2.71 -12.02
C PHE A 14 -2.16 -3.63 -11.51
N ALA A 15 -2.51 -4.85 -11.09
CA ALA A 15 -1.54 -5.82 -10.61
C ALA A 15 -0.53 -6.25 -11.70
N LYS A 16 -0.98 -6.37 -12.95
CA LYS A 16 -0.12 -6.70 -14.10
C LYS A 16 0.96 -5.64 -14.35
N VAL A 17 0.65 -4.36 -14.11
CA VAL A 17 1.61 -3.26 -14.27
C VAL A 17 2.47 -3.10 -13.01
N MET A 18 1.84 -3.09 -11.83
CA MET A 18 2.53 -2.78 -10.59
C MET A 18 3.49 -3.88 -10.15
N ALA A 19 3.13 -5.16 -10.27
CA ALA A 19 3.99 -6.23 -9.78
C ALA A 19 5.38 -6.27 -10.47
N PRO A 20 5.50 -6.16 -11.81
CA PRO A 20 6.79 -6.03 -12.47
C PRO A 20 7.55 -4.76 -12.09
N VAL A 21 6.87 -3.61 -12.00
CA VAL A 21 7.49 -2.33 -11.63
C VAL A 21 8.09 -2.42 -10.23
N LEU A 22 7.31 -2.80 -9.23
CA LEU A 22 7.75 -2.91 -7.84
C LEU A 22 8.95 -3.86 -7.69
N ARG A 23 8.92 -5.00 -8.39
CA ARG A 23 10.06 -5.95 -8.39
C ARG A 23 11.32 -5.37 -9.02
N ARG A 24 11.18 -4.63 -10.13
CA ARG A 24 12.31 -3.96 -10.79
C ARG A 24 12.93 -2.90 -9.87
N GLU A 25 12.09 -2.20 -9.10
CA GLU A 25 12.54 -1.23 -8.08
C GLU A 25 13.05 -1.90 -6.78
N GLY A 26 13.28 -3.22 -6.78
CA GLY A 26 13.93 -3.93 -5.68
C GLY A 26 13.00 -4.34 -4.52
N MET A 27 11.69 -4.24 -4.68
CA MET A 27 10.70 -4.63 -3.68
C MET A 27 10.31 -6.11 -3.80
N GLU A 28 9.89 -6.70 -2.68
CA GLU A 28 9.39 -8.06 -2.63
C GLU A 28 7.86 -8.07 -2.63
N VAL A 29 7.24 -8.54 -3.72
CA VAL A 29 5.78 -8.71 -3.78
C VAL A 29 5.41 -10.02 -3.08
N ILE A 30 4.93 -9.95 -1.84
CA ILE A 30 4.68 -11.10 -0.96
C ILE A 30 3.27 -11.69 -1.09
N GLY A 31 2.37 -10.98 -1.77
CA GLY A 31 0.99 -11.42 -1.94
C GLY A 31 0.19 -10.48 -2.84
N MET A 32 -0.87 -11.03 -3.42
CA MET A 32 -1.81 -10.28 -4.24
C MET A 32 -3.23 -10.81 -4.02
N ALA A 33 -4.22 -9.92 -3.91
CA ALA A 33 -5.62 -10.30 -3.74
C ALA A 33 -6.54 -9.29 -4.41
N THR A 34 -7.74 -9.74 -4.81
CA THR A 34 -8.79 -8.89 -5.39
C THR A 34 -9.94 -8.62 -4.42
N ASP A 35 -10.22 -9.57 -3.55
CA ASP A 35 -11.39 -9.57 -2.69
C ASP A 35 -11.03 -9.19 -1.25
N SER A 36 -11.88 -8.40 -0.58
CA SER A 36 -11.60 -7.92 0.78
C SER A 36 -11.56 -9.04 1.83
N SER A 37 -12.42 -10.06 1.70
CA SER A 37 -12.51 -11.19 2.63
C SER A 37 -11.26 -12.06 2.60
N ALA A 38 -10.53 -12.07 1.48
CA ALA A 38 -9.22 -12.71 1.36
C ALA A 38 -8.06 -11.75 1.65
N ALA A 39 -8.15 -10.49 1.20
CA ALA A 39 -7.06 -9.52 1.27
C ALA A 39 -6.75 -9.09 2.71
N VAL A 40 -7.76 -8.68 3.47
CA VAL A 40 -7.55 -8.11 4.81
C VAL A 40 -6.92 -9.13 5.77
N PRO A 41 -7.43 -10.37 5.90
CA PRO A 41 -6.79 -11.37 6.75
C PRO A 41 -5.37 -11.71 6.30
N ALA A 42 -5.13 -11.80 4.99
CA ALA A 42 -3.80 -12.09 4.45
C ALA A 42 -2.79 -10.98 4.74
N ILE A 43 -3.21 -9.71 4.60
CA ILE A 43 -2.38 -8.54 4.91
C ILE A 43 -2.04 -8.49 6.39
N LEU A 44 -3.04 -8.67 7.26
CA LEU A 44 -2.86 -8.66 8.71
C LEU A 44 -1.95 -9.81 9.17
N ALA A 45 -2.04 -11.00 8.57
CA ALA A 45 -1.19 -12.13 8.90
C ALA A 45 0.25 -11.98 8.37
N ALA A 46 0.41 -11.45 7.15
CA ALA A 46 1.71 -11.36 6.49
C ALA A 46 2.55 -10.16 6.96
N HIS A 47 1.91 -9.15 7.55
CA HIS A 47 2.50 -7.88 7.97
C HIS A 47 3.44 -7.29 6.90
N PRO A 48 2.94 -6.94 5.70
CA PRO A 48 3.74 -6.21 4.72
C PRO A 48 4.16 -4.86 5.28
N ASP A 49 5.23 -4.29 4.73
CA ASP A 49 5.59 -2.89 5.04
C ASP A 49 4.58 -1.94 4.36
N VAL A 50 4.12 -2.30 3.15
CA VAL A 50 3.19 -1.49 2.36
C VAL A 50 2.15 -2.35 1.65
N VAL A 51 0.90 -1.89 1.65
CA VAL A 51 -0.17 -2.36 0.76
C VAL A 51 -0.32 -1.36 -0.38
N VAL A 52 -0.19 -1.81 -1.62
CA VAL A 52 -0.43 -0.99 -2.81
C VAL A 52 -1.78 -1.37 -3.39
N THR A 53 -2.65 -0.38 -3.58
CA THR A 53 -4.01 -0.59 -4.03
C THR A 53 -4.46 0.42 -5.07
N ASP A 54 -5.48 0.08 -5.85
CA ASP A 54 -6.11 1.01 -6.78
C ASP A 54 -7.29 1.75 -6.14
N ARG A 55 -7.78 2.77 -6.86
CA ARG A 55 -8.92 3.60 -6.44
C ARG A 55 -10.25 2.84 -6.40
N ILE A 56 -10.36 1.71 -7.10
CA ILE A 56 -11.58 0.88 -7.04
C ILE A 56 -11.68 0.26 -5.64
N VAL A 57 -10.59 -0.33 -5.16
CA VAL A 57 -10.54 -0.89 -3.80
C VAL A 57 -10.74 0.20 -2.74
N GLU A 58 -10.13 1.38 -2.91
CA GLU A 58 -10.34 2.52 -1.99
C GLU A 58 -11.83 2.86 -1.85
N ARG A 59 -12.56 2.89 -2.97
CA ARG A 59 -13.98 3.24 -3.00
C ARG A 59 -14.88 2.12 -2.51
N GLU A 60 -14.59 0.87 -2.90
CA GLU A 60 -15.44 -0.28 -2.60
C GLU A 60 -15.21 -0.83 -1.18
N TYR A 61 -13.98 -0.77 -0.68
CA TYR A 61 -13.58 -1.38 0.59
C TYR A 61 -12.91 -0.42 1.58
N PRO A 62 -13.47 0.78 1.84
CA PRO A 62 -12.87 1.74 2.77
C PRO A 62 -12.77 1.20 4.20
N LEU A 63 -13.71 0.33 4.61
CA LEU A 63 -13.69 -0.31 5.92
C LEU A 63 -12.53 -1.30 6.07
N GLY A 64 -12.19 -2.04 5.01
CA GLY A 64 -11.07 -2.98 5.02
C GLY A 64 -9.72 -2.26 5.08
N ILE A 65 -9.59 -1.13 4.38
CA ILE A 65 -8.42 -0.24 4.51
C ILE A 65 -8.29 0.27 5.95
N ALA A 66 -9.39 0.74 6.53
CA ALA A 66 -9.39 1.23 7.90
C ALA A 66 -9.09 0.12 8.92
N GLU A 67 -9.51 -1.11 8.67
CA GLU A 67 -9.18 -2.28 9.48
C GLU A 67 -7.68 -2.60 9.43
N ILE A 68 -7.05 -2.56 8.26
CA ILE A 68 -5.60 -2.75 8.11
C ILE A 68 -4.82 -1.72 8.93
N ILE A 69 -5.19 -0.44 8.80
CA ILE A 69 -4.51 0.67 9.49
C ILE A 69 -4.67 0.55 11.01
N ARG A 70 -5.88 0.21 11.50
CA ARG A 70 -6.11 0.00 12.94
C ARG A 70 -5.46 -1.28 13.47
N GLY A 71 -5.44 -2.34 12.66
CA GLY A 71 -4.91 -3.65 13.03
C GLY A 71 -3.39 -3.72 13.03
N SER A 72 -2.72 -2.78 12.34
CA SER A 72 -1.27 -2.72 12.31
C SER A 72 -0.77 -1.30 12.04
N ALA A 73 -0.21 -0.65 13.08
CA ALA A 73 0.44 0.65 12.96
C ALA A 73 1.70 0.63 12.05
N ARG A 74 2.18 -0.55 11.67
CA ARG A 74 3.33 -0.73 10.79
C ARG A 74 2.95 -0.72 9.30
N VAL A 75 1.73 -1.14 8.96
CA VAL A 75 1.32 -1.31 7.57
C VAL A 75 0.84 0.03 7.03
N ARG A 76 1.46 0.52 5.95
CA ARG A 76 0.97 1.70 5.21
C ARG A 76 0.17 1.26 4.00
N VAL A 77 -0.93 1.95 3.69
CA VAL A 77 -1.74 1.68 2.50
C VAL A 77 -1.55 2.82 1.49
N LEU A 78 -1.06 2.49 0.30
CA LEU A 78 -0.88 3.41 -0.83
C LEU A 78 -1.97 3.17 -1.86
N VAL A 79 -2.87 4.13 -2.04
CA VAL A 79 -3.85 4.14 -3.12
C VAL A 79 -3.26 4.86 -4.31
N LEU A 80 -3.25 4.18 -5.45
CA LEU A 80 -2.77 4.68 -6.74
C LEU A 80 -3.93 4.78 -7.72
N ASP A 81 -4.09 5.94 -8.34
CA ASP A 81 -4.95 6.13 -9.50
C ASP A 81 -4.08 6.22 -10.76
N LEU A 82 -4.03 5.11 -11.51
CA LEU A 82 -3.28 5.05 -12.77
C LEU A 82 -3.97 5.80 -13.93
N ILE A 83 -5.26 6.13 -13.80
CA ILE A 83 -6.03 6.84 -14.83
C ILE A 83 -5.83 8.35 -14.66
N GLU A 84 -5.87 8.83 -13.43
CA GLU A 84 -5.72 10.26 -13.11
C GLU A 84 -4.27 10.66 -12.74
N ASP A 85 -3.32 9.71 -12.71
CA ASP A 85 -1.93 9.91 -12.24
C ASP A 85 -1.85 10.51 -10.81
N GLU A 86 -2.81 10.16 -9.96
CA GLU A 86 -2.90 10.62 -8.57
C GLU A 86 -2.52 9.51 -7.57
N MET A 87 -2.00 9.89 -6.40
CA MET A 87 -1.76 8.95 -5.28
C MET A 87 -2.21 9.52 -3.93
N ARG A 88 -2.82 8.65 -3.11
CA ARG A 88 -3.17 8.92 -1.72
C ARG A 88 -2.49 7.92 -0.78
N ILE A 89 -1.84 8.42 0.27
CA ILE A 89 -1.18 7.61 1.29
C ILE A 89 -2.03 7.62 2.55
N TYR A 90 -2.36 6.42 3.02
CA TYR A 90 -3.05 6.19 4.28
C TYR A 90 -2.08 5.55 5.28
N ASP A 91 -1.61 6.35 6.22
CA ASP A 91 -0.65 6.01 7.29
C ASP A 91 -1.21 6.33 8.69
N GLY A 92 -2.50 6.68 8.79
CA GLY A 92 -3.13 7.18 10.00
C GLY A 92 -3.23 8.71 10.09
N VAL A 93 -2.54 9.47 9.23
CA VAL A 93 -2.59 10.95 9.17
C VAL A 93 -3.07 11.46 7.80
N GLY A 94 -2.94 10.65 6.74
CA GLY A 94 -3.48 10.98 5.42
C GLY A 94 -2.63 12.04 4.71
N GLN A 95 -1.78 11.63 3.79
CA GLN A 95 -0.95 12.54 2.99
C GLN A 95 -1.11 12.21 1.50
N GLY A 96 -1.38 13.22 0.68
CA GLY A 96 -1.36 13.09 -0.78
C GLY A 96 0.07 13.19 -1.30
N ALA A 97 0.44 12.34 -2.26
CA ALA A 97 1.73 12.41 -2.93
C ALA A 97 1.53 12.30 -4.45
N ALA A 98 2.25 13.12 -5.22
CA ALA A 98 1.83 13.49 -6.57
C ALA A 98 2.58 12.80 -7.73
N LYS A 99 3.53 11.88 -7.50
CA LYS A 99 4.33 11.23 -8.59
C LYS A 99 4.82 9.81 -8.25
N LEU A 100 5.09 8.99 -9.27
CA LEU A 100 5.67 7.64 -9.14
C LEU A 100 7.02 7.62 -8.42
N THR A 101 7.86 8.63 -8.59
CA THR A 101 9.11 8.79 -7.83
C THR A 101 8.85 9.09 -6.35
N SER A 102 7.71 9.70 -6.02
CA SER A 102 7.24 9.85 -4.65
C SER A 102 6.74 8.53 -4.05
N ILE A 103 6.39 7.51 -4.86
CA ILE A 103 6.05 6.17 -4.39
C ILE A 103 7.29 5.51 -3.79
N ILE A 104 8.41 5.50 -4.52
CA ILE A 104 9.66 4.91 -4.05
C ILE A 104 10.11 5.60 -2.77
N ARG A 105 10.10 6.93 -2.77
CA ARG A 105 10.47 7.72 -1.59
C ARG A 105 9.54 7.48 -0.39
N ALA A 106 8.23 7.37 -0.61
CA ALA A 106 7.28 7.07 0.46
C ALA A 106 7.46 5.65 1.04
N ILE A 107 7.86 4.68 0.20
CA ILE A 107 8.17 3.32 0.60
C ILE A 107 9.50 3.28 1.37
N GLU A 108 10.53 3.98 0.88
CA GLU A 108 11.82 4.12 1.56
C GLU A 108 11.67 4.82 2.92
N ASP A 109 10.95 5.93 2.98
CA ASP A 109 10.63 6.66 4.22
C ASP A 109 9.83 5.80 5.22
N ALA A 110 9.07 4.81 4.73
CA ALA A 110 8.36 3.85 5.58
C ALA A 110 9.28 2.81 6.21
N VAL A 111 10.30 2.41 5.48
CA VAL A 111 11.29 1.42 5.92
C VAL A 111 12.34 2.06 6.83
N GLU A 112 12.69 3.34 6.61
CA GLU A 112 13.69 4.04 7.42
C GLU A 112 13.18 4.57 8.77
N ARG A 113 11.87 4.79 8.94
CA ARG A 113 11.29 5.29 10.20
C ARG A 113 10.26 4.34 10.81
N PRO A 114 10.68 3.18 11.34
CA PRO A 114 9.81 2.36 12.17
C PRO A 114 9.76 2.95 13.59
N GLY A 115 8.87 3.94 13.80
CA GLY A 115 8.44 4.34 15.15
C GLY A 115 9.11 5.57 15.78
N LEU A 116 9.00 6.75 15.17
CA LEU A 116 9.10 7.98 15.94
C LEU A 116 7.71 8.33 16.52
N PRO A 117 7.51 8.31 17.85
CA PRO A 117 6.40 9.04 18.43
C PRO A 117 6.64 10.52 18.13
N MET A 118 5.67 11.16 17.47
CA MET A 118 5.72 12.59 17.24
C MET A 118 5.60 13.28 18.60
N ALA A 119 6.72 13.82 19.07
CA ALA A 119 6.74 14.74 20.20
C ALA A 119 6.16 16.09 19.75
N GLY A 120 5.22 16.61 20.53
CA GLY A 120 4.79 18.02 20.51
C GLY A 120 3.45 18.26 19.84
#